data_AF-A0A151JZT1-F1
#
_entry.id   AF-A0A151JZT1-F1
#
_cell.length_a   1.000
_cell.length_b   1.000
_cell.length_c   1.000
_cell.angle_alpha   90.00
_cell.angle_beta   90.00
_cell.angle_gamma   90.00
#
_symmetry.space_group_name_H-M   'P 1'
#
loop_
_entity.id
_entity.type
_entity.pdbx_description
1 polymer ?
#
loop_
_entity_poly.entity_id
_entity_poly.type
_entity_poly.pdbx_seq_one_letter_code
_entity_poly.pdbx_strand_id
1 'polypeptide(L)' 'MCDEKHEQRINVKFLVKLKKTPTECYKLLKEAYGENSLSRARVFEWYKRFFEGRESTEDYQRPG' A
#
# COMPACT_ATOMS: atom_id res chain seq x y z
N MET A 1 9.24 13.73 5.23
CA MET A 1 8.82 13.00 4.00
C MET A 1 8.88 11.47 4.19
N CYS A 2 8.63 10.96 5.40
CA CYS A 2 8.33 9.54 5.66
C CYS A 2 6.81 9.30 5.69
N ASP A 3 6.03 10.38 5.77
CA ASP A 3 4.59 10.38 6.02
C ASP A 3 3.76 9.94 4.80
N GLU A 4 4.03 10.47 3.61
CA GLU A 4 3.18 10.18 2.43
C GLU A 4 3.25 8.69 2.02
N LYS A 5 4.43 8.07 2.07
CA LYS A 5 4.56 6.63 1.79
C LYS A 5 3.89 5.77 2.86
N HIS A 6 3.90 6.22 4.11
CA HIS A 6 3.21 5.53 5.20
C HIS A 6 1.69 5.65 5.06
N GLU A 7 1.20 6.85 4.75
CA GLU A 7 -0.21 7.14 4.45
C GLU A 7 -0.72 6.28 3.28
N GLN A 8 0.04 6.20 2.18
CA GLN A 8 -0.33 5.33 1.07
C GLN A 8 -0.45 3.86 1.47
N ARG A 9 0.37 3.35 2.40
CA ARG A 9 0.25 1.97 2.92
C ARG A 9 -0.99 1.80 3.79
N ILE A 10 -1.33 2.79 4.62
CA ILE A 10 -2.60 2.81 5.36
C ILE A 10 -3.77 2.72 4.37
N ASN A 11 -3.71 3.47 3.28
CA ASN A 11 -4.74 3.43 2.23
C ASN A 11 -4.79 2.08 1.50
N VAL A 12 -3.66 1.41 1.24
CA VAL A 12 -3.67 0.01 0.76
C VAL A 12 -4.41 -0.89 1.76
N LYS A 13 -4.12 -0.78 3.07
CA LYS A 13 -4.80 -1.58 4.12
C LYS A 13 -6.31 -1.33 4.11
N PHE A 14 -6.73 -0.07 3.98
CA PHE A 14 -8.15 0.29 3.87
C PHE A 14 -8.82 -0.32 2.63
N LEU A 15 -8.19 -0.24 1.46
CA LEU A 15 -8.72 -0.79 0.22
C LEU A 15 -8.81 -2.33 0.23
N VAL A 16 -7.87 -3.00 0.91
CA VAL A 16 -7.94 -4.45 1.17
C VAL A 16 -9.16 -4.80 2.03
N LYS A 17 -9.44 -4.02 3.09
CA LYS A 17 -10.66 -4.20 3.91
C LYS A 17 -11.95 -3.99 3.11
N LEU A 18 -11.92 -3.10 2.13
CA LEU A 18 -13.00 -2.91 1.15
C LEU A 18 -13.08 -4.00 0.07
N LYS A 19 -12.25 -5.05 0.15
CA LYS A 19 -12.19 -6.17 -0.79
C LYS A 19 -11.95 -5.74 -2.25
N LYS A 20 -11.25 -4.61 -2.45
CA LYS A 20 -10.79 -4.19 -3.78
C LYS A 20 -9.73 -5.15 -4.29
N THR A 21 -9.66 -5.34 -5.59
CA THR A 21 -8.59 -6.14 -6.20
C THR A 21 -7.25 -5.38 -6.17
N PRO A 22 -6.09 -6.07 -6.24
CA PRO A 22 -4.78 -5.40 -6.30
C PRO A 22 -4.68 -4.37 -7.43
N THR A 23 -5.30 -4.65 -8.57
CA THR A 23 -5.32 -3.74 -9.74
C THR A 23 -6.17 -2.50 -9.47
N GLU A 24 -7.33 -2.63 -8.83
CA GLU A 24 -8.14 -1.47 -8.41
C GLU A 24 -7.40 -0.63 -7.36
N CYS A 25 -6.73 -1.27 -6.40
CA CYS A 25 -5.94 -0.55 -5.39
C CYS A 25 -4.85 0.32 -6.04
N TYR A 26 -4.12 -0.23 -7.01
CA TYR A 26 -3.10 0.53 -7.73
C TYR A 26 -3.70 1.72 -8.50
N LYS A 27 -4.83 1.52 -9.18
CA LYS A 27 -5.51 2.61 -9.92
C LYS A 27 -5.95 3.73 -8.98
N LEU A 28 -6.59 3.40 -7.86
CA LEU A 28 -7.07 4.37 -6.87
C LEU A 28 -5.91 5.15 -6.22
N LEU A 29 -4.79 4.48 -5.92
CA LEU A 29 -3.60 5.17 -5.42
C LEU A 29 -2.96 6.08 -6.47
N LYS A 30 -2.90 5.63 -7.74
CA LYS A 30 -2.39 6.46 -8.83
C LYS A 30 -3.27 7.70 -9.06
N GLU A 31 -4.57 7.58 -8.90
CA GLU A 31 -5.53 8.69 -8.98
C GLU A 31 -5.36 9.69 -7.83
N ALA A 32 -5.19 9.22 -6.60
CA ALA A 32 -5.03 10.09 -5.43
C ALA A 32 -3.66 10.78 -5.34
N TYR A 33 -2.58 10.09 -5.71
CA TYR A 33 -1.20 10.54 -5.46
C TYR A 33 -0.41 10.87 -6.72
N GLY A 34 -0.93 10.59 -7.92
CA GLY A 34 -0.27 10.89 -9.19
C GLY A 34 1.12 10.25 -9.29
N GLU A 35 2.14 11.07 -9.59
CA GLU A 35 3.53 10.59 -9.70
C GLU A 35 4.17 10.22 -8.36
N ASN A 36 3.60 10.67 -7.24
CA ASN A 36 4.08 10.30 -5.90
C ASN A 36 3.51 8.95 -5.43
N SER A 37 2.61 8.33 -6.21
CA SER A 37 2.04 7.02 -5.89
C SER A 37 3.13 5.94 -5.75
N LEU A 38 2.92 5.01 -4.83
CA LEU A 38 3.66 3.77 -4.74
C LEU A 38 3.65 3.06 -6.10
N SER A 39 4.80 2.47 -6.44
CA SER A 39 4.90 1.67 -7.65
C SER A 39 3.95 0.47 -7.58
N ARG A 40 3.54 -0.03 -8.74
CA ARG A 40 2.66 -1.19 -8.85
C ARG A 40 3.17 -2.39 -8.04
N ALA A 41 4.49 -2.66 -8.09
CA ALA A 41 5.11 -3.73 -7.32
C ALA A 41 4.96 -3.54 -5.80
N ARG A 42 5.17 -2.32 -5.29
CA ARG A 42 4.99 -2.00 -3.86
C ARG A 42 3.53 -2.12 -3.43
N VAL A 43 2.58 -1.66 -4.25
CA VAL A 43 1.15 -1.82 -3.95
C VAL A 43 0.78 -3.29 -3.82
N PHE A 44 1.25 -4.14 -4.73
CA PHE A 44 0.97 -5.58 -4.71
C PHE A 44 1.64 -6.29 -3.52
N GLU A 45 2.87 -5.91 -3.17
CA GLU A 45 3.57 -6.40 -1.98
C GLU A 45 2.77 -6.09 -0.69
N TRP A 46 2.35 -4.84 -0.52
CA TRP A 46 1.57 -4.42 0.65
C TRP A 46 0.17 -5.03 0.66
N TYR A 47 -0.49 -5.10 -0.50
CA TYR A 47 -1.79 -5.76 -0.63
C TYR A 47 -1.72 -7.19 -0.13
N LYS A 48 -0.75 -7.98 -0.61
CA LYS A 48 -0.58 -9.38 -0.21
C LYS A 48 -0.38 -9.50 1.29
N ARG A 49 0.49 -8.67 1.87
CA ARG A 49 0.74 -8.65 3.33
C ARG A 49 -0.53 -8.39 4.14
N PHE A 50 -1.31 -7.39 3.76
CA PHE A 50 -2.56 -7.07 4.46
C PHE A 50 -3.64 -8.13 4.24
N PHE A 51 -3.69 -8.73 3.04
CA PHE A 51 -4.60 -9.83 2.73
C PHE A 51 -4.29 -11.09 3.55
N GLU A 52 -3.01 -11.36 3.80
CA GLU A 52 -2.52 -12.45 4.66
C GLU A 52 -2.67 -12.14 6.17
N GLY A 53 -3.33 -11.04 6.53
CA GLY A 53 -3.67 -10.72 7.93
C GLY A 53 -2.63 -9.89 8.68
N ARG A 54 -1.60 -9.36 8.02
CA ARG A 54 -0.66 -8.42 8.66
C ARG A 54 -1.38 -7.12 9.03
N GLU A 55 -1.12 -6.57 10.21
CA GLU A 55 -1.71 -5.30 10.64
C GLU A 55 -0.79 -4.09 10.57
N SER A 56 0.53 -4.30 10.67
CA SER A 56 1.53 -3.22 10.69
C SER A 56 1.74 -2.60 9.30
N THR A 57 1.78 -1.27 9.25
CA THR A 57 2.08 -0.43 8.07
C THR A 57 3.55 -0.01 7.99
N GLU A 58 4.35 -0.39 8.99
CA GLU A 58 5.78 -0.10 9.04
C GLU A 58 6.57 -1.08 8.17
N ASP A 59 7.59 -0.57 7.46
CA ASP A 59 8.48 -1.45 6.70
C ASP A 59 9.27 -2.32 7.69
N TYR A 60 9.64 -3.53 7.29
CA TYR A 60 10.55 -4.31 8.13
C TYR A 60 11.89 -3.58 8.18
N GLN A 61 12.44 -3.37 9.38
CA GLN A 61 13.83 -2.94 9.53
C GLN A 61 14.70 -3.92 8.74
N ARG A 62 15.33 -3.44 7.67
CA ARG A 62 16.36 -4.21 6.98
C ARG A 62 17.65 -4.00 7.77
N PRO A 63 18.27 -5.04 8.35
CA PRO A 63 19.65 -4.92 8.77
C PRO A 63 20.47 -4.58 7.50
N GLY A 64 21.23 -3.49 7.59
CA GLY A 64 22.17 -3.07 6.55
C GLY A 64 23.36 -4.01 6.47
#